data_AF-A0A662E1T6-F1
#
_entry.id   AF-A0A662E1T6-F1
#
_cell.length_a   1.000
_cell.length_b   1.000
_cell.length_c   1.000
_cell.angle_alpha   90.00
_cell.angle_beta   90.00
_cell.angle_gamma   90.00
#
_symmetry.space_group_name_H-M   'P 1'
#
loop_
_entity.id
_entity.type
_entity.pdbx_description
1 polymer ?
#
loop_
_entity_poly.entity_id
_entity_poly.type
_entity_poly.pdbx_seq_one_letter_code
_entity_poly.pdbx_strand_id
1 'polypeptide(L)'
;MAQKHPKGLYTLFFTEMWERLGFYLMVGILYLYIIDTERGGLGMSNASAGEIYGTYLAFVYFTPFLGGMIADMYLGFRRSVFFGGLLMAAGYFSLGVPNSGFFFYLGLVLLCVGNGLFKPNISAMVGNLYEAG
;
A
#
# COMPACT_ATOMS: atom_id res chain seq x y z
N MET A 1 -15.83 30.23 -12.00
CA MET A 1 -16.39 29.04 -12.66
C MET A 1 -15.61 27.84 -12.14
N ALA A 2 -16.26 26.87 -11.50
CA ALA A 2 -15.57 25.65 -11.08
C ALA A 2 -14.99 24.98 -12.34
N GLN A 3 -13.67 24.95 -12.44
CA GLN A 3 -12.95 24.36 -13.55
C GLN A 3 -13.38 22.89 -13.63
N LYS A 4 -14.07 22.50 -14.71
CA LYS A 4 -14.60 21.13 -14.86
C LYS A 4 -13.39 20.19 -14.96
N HIS A 5 -13.05 19.53 -13.86
CA HIS A 5 -11.99 18.53 -13.84
C HIS A 5 -12.36 17.34 -14.75
N PRO A 6 -11.36 16.66 -15.33
CA PRO A 6 -11.58 15.46 -16.14
C PRO A 6 -12.35 14.41 -15.33
N LYS A 7 -13.32 13.72 -15.97
CA LYS A 7 -14.12 12.68 -15.28
C LYS A 7 -13.27 11.57 -14.67
N GLY A 8 -12.10 11.28 -15.25
CA GLY A 8 -11.14 10.29 -14.73
C GLY A 8 -10.51 10.68 -13.39
N LEU A 9 -10.49 11.97 -13.04
CA LEU A 9 -9.94 12.44 -11.77
C LEU A 9 -10.73 11.89 -10.58
N TYR A 10 -12.07 11.84 -10.68
CA TYR A 10 -12.90 11.33 -9.60
C TYR A 10 -12.57 9.87 -9.28
N THR A 11 -12.41 9.03 -10.30
CA THR A 11 -12.02 7.63 -10.11
C THR A 11 -10.64 7.51 -9.46
N LEU A 12 -9.65 8.27 -9.92
CA LEU A 12 -8.31 8.25 -9.35
C LEU A 12 -8.28 8.77 -7.92
N PHE A 13 -9.04 9.82 -7.62
CA PHE A 13 -9.19 10.38 -6.30
C PHE A 13 -9.75 9.36 -5.31
N PHE A 14 -10.88 8.72 -5.64
CA PHE A 14 -11.45 7.70 -4.77
C PHE A 14 -10.52 6.51 -4.60
N THR A 15 -9.81 6.12 -5.66
CA THR A 15 -8.86 5.00 -5.62
C THR A 15 -7.69 5.32 -4.68
N GLU A 16 -7.12 6.53 -4.74
CA GLU A 16 -6.07 6.98 -3.82
C GLU A 16 -6.60 7.12 -2.38
N MET A 17 -7.82 7.64 -2.21
CA MET A 17 -8.43 7.81 -0.89
C MET A 17 -8.58 6.47 -0.16
N TRP A 18 -9.06 5.43 -0.84
CA TRP A 18 -9.21 4.09 -0.26
C TRP A 18 -7.85 3.45 0.07
N GLU A 19 -6.85 3.63 -0.79
CA GLU A 19 -5.49 3.16 -0.51
C GLU A 19 -4.93 3.81 0.77
N ARG A 20 -5.05 5.14 0.88
CA ARG A 20 -4.57 5.88 2.05
C ARG A 20 -5.30 5.46 3.33
N LEU A 21 -6.61 5.26 3.26
CA LEU A 21 -7.39 4.78 4.39
C LEU A 21 -6.84 3.43 4.88
N GLY A 22 -6.65 2.47 3.98
CA GLY A 22 -6.08 1.16 4.33
C GLY A 22 -4.67 1.25 4.89
N PHE A 23 -3.81 2.08 4.29
CA PHE A 23 -2.43 2.28 4.73
C PHE A 23 -2.36 2.85 6.14
N TYR A 24 -3.08 3.93 6.42
CA TYR A 24 -3.04 4.58 7.73
C TYR A 24 -3.72 3.74 8.82
N LEU A 25 -4.81 3.03 8.50
CA LEU A 25 -5.42 2.09 9.44
C LEU A 25 -4.44 0.99 9.82
N MET A 26 -3.79 0.38 8.84
CA MET A 26 -2.83 -0.69 9.06
C MET A 26 -1.64 -0.20 9.90
N VAL A 27 -0.99 0.90 9.50
CA VAL A 27 0.16 1.45 10.23
C VAL A 27 -0.23 1.87 11.65
N GLY A 28 -1.43 2.42 11.84
CA GLY A 28 -1.93 2.85 13.15
C GLY A 28 -2.13 1.71 14.15
N ILE A 29 -2.48 0.51 13.69
CA ILE A 29 -2.73 -0.65 14.56
C ILE A 29 -1.59 -1.68 14.54
N LEU A 30 -0.69 -1.64 13.56
CA LEU A 30 0.35 -2.66 13.35
C LEU A 30 1.23 -2.84 14.58
N TYR A 31 1.77 -1.75 15.12
CA TYR A 31 2.64 -1.82 16.30
C TYR A 31 1.90 -2.39 17.50
N LEU A 32 0.66 -1.95 17.73
CA LEU A 32 -0.21 -2.44 18.81
C LEU A 32 -0.49 -3.93 18.68
N TYR A 33 -0.74 -4.41 17.46
CA TYR A 33 -0.97 -5.83 17.18
C TYR A 33 0.26 -6.70 17.45
N ILE A 34 1.47 -6.20 17.15
CA ILE A 34 2.70 -6.97 17.34
C ILE A 34 3.01 -7.16 18.84
N ILE A 35 2.81 -6.13 19.67
CA ILE A 35 3.12 -6.18 21.10
C ILE A 35 2.01 -6.82 21.94
N ASP A 36 0.78 -6.84 21.44
CA ASP A 36 -0.36 -7.34 22.20
C ASP A 36 -0.20 -8.83 22.51
N THR A 37 -0.38 -9.18 23.78
CA THR A 37 -0.25 -10.54 24.32
C THR A 37 -1.60 -11.09 24.79
N GLU A 38 -2.60 -10.22 25.02
CA GLU A 38 -3.85 -10.59 25.69
C GLU A 38 -5.01 -10.82 24.71
N ARG A 39 -5.04 -10.15 23.56
CA ARG A 39 -6.18 -10.17 22.62
C ARG A 39 -5.90 -10.93 21.33
N GLY A 40 -4.86 -11.77 21.32
CA GLY A 40 -4.47 -12.57 20.16
C GLY A 40 -3.51 -11.86 19.20
N GLY A 41 -2.79 -10.84 19.68
CA GLY A 41 -1.61 -10.30 19.00
C GLY A 41 -0.41 -11.27 18.99
N LEU A 42 0.71 -10.82 18.41
CA LEU A 42 1.91 -11.67 18.28
C LEU A 42 2.71 -11.81 19.57
N GLY A 43 2.42 -11.00 20.60
CA GLY A 43 3.10 -11.05 21.90
C GLY A 43 4.60 -10.80 21.85
N MET A 44 5.08 -10.06 20.85
CA MET A 44 6.51 -9.82 20.66
C MET A 44 7.02 -8.66 21.53
N SER A 45 8.34 -8.62 21.76
CA SER A 45 8.96 -7.52 22.48
C SER A 45 8.81 -6.18 21.74
N ASN A 46 8.79 -5.07 22.50
CA ASN A 46 8.78 -3.72 21.92
C ASN A 46 9.95 -3.48 20.95
N ALA A 47 11.11 -4.06 21.22
CA ALA A 47 12.27 -3.94 20.35
C ALA A 47 12.00 -4.58 18.97
N SER A 48 11.53 -5.83 18.97
CA SER A 48 11.18 -6.55 17.73
C SER A 48 10.03 -5.88 16.97
N ALA A 49 9.03 -5.34 17.69
CA ALA A 49 7.93 -4.58 17.09
C ALA A 49 8.43 -3.31 16.39
N GLY A 50 9.37 -2.59 17.02
CA GLY A 50 10.01 -1.41 16.44
C GLY A 50 10.82 -1.74 15.19
N GLU A 51 11.56 -2.85 15.19
CA GLU A 51 12.30 -3.34 14.02
C GLU A 51 11.37 -3.66 12.86
N ILE A 52 10.33 -4.47 13.08
CA ILE A 52 9.36 -4.85 12.02
C ILE A 52 8.67 -3.60 11.46
N TYR A 53 8.20 -2.71 12.34
CA TYR A 53 7.51 -1.49 11.93
C TYR A 53 8.44 -0.55 11.13
N GLY A 54 9.66 -0.35 11.60
CA GLY A 54 10.66 0.49 10.91
C GLY A 54 11.08 -0.08 9.57
N THR A 55 11.34 -1.39 9.50
CA THR A 55 11.66 -2.09 8.25
C THR A 55 10.49 -2.03 7.27
N TYR A 56 9.25 -2.24 7.72
CA TYR A 56 8.06 -2.12 6.89
C TYR A 56 7.96 -0.73 6.26
N LEU A 57 8.08 0.34 7.06
CA LEU A 57 8.04 1.70 6.54
C LEU A 57 9.17 1.97 5.54
N ALA A 58 10.40 1.54 5.83
CA ALA A 58 11.53 1.70 4.92
C ALA A 58 11.24 1.07 3.55
N PHE A 59 10.70 -0.15 3.52
CA PHE A 59 10.31 -0.81 2.27
C PHE A 59 9.15 -0.12 1.56
N VAL A 60 8.13 0.35 2.27
CA VAL A 60 7.01 1.11 1.65
C VAL A 60 7.48 2.38 0.95
N TYR A 61 8.54 3.03 1.44
CA TYR A 61 9.12 4.20 0.77
C TYR A 61 10.12 3.82 -0.34
N PHE A 62 10.73 2.64 -0.26
CA PHE A 62 11.69 2.16 -1.25
C PHE A 62 11.03 1.50 -2.48
N THR A 63 10.02 0.64 -2.28
CA THR A 63 9.37 -0.10 -3.36
C THR A 63 8.70 0.77 -4.44
N PRO A 64 8.19 2.00 -4.17
CA PRO A 64 7.67 2.88 -5.21
C PRO A 64 8.69 3.23 -6.29
N PHE A 65 9.97 3.37 -5.92
CA PHE A 65 11.02 3.62 -6.90
C PHE A 65 11.10 2.48 -7.93
N LEU A 66 11.13 1.23 -7.44
CA LEU A 66 11.16 0.05 -8.30
C LEU A 66 9.84 -0.14 -9.08
N GLY A 67 8.70 0.10 -8.43
CA GLY A 67 7.39 -0.08 -9.04
C GLY A 67 7.08 0.94 -10.15
N GLY A 68 7.63 2.15 -10.06
CA GLY A 68 7.58 3.14 -11.15
C GLY A 68 8.39 2.66 -12.35
N MET A 69 9.65 2.25 -12.13
CA MET A 69 10.50 1.71 -13.20
C MET A 69 9.85 0.52 -13.94
N ILE A 70 9.24 -0.42 -13.21
CA ILE A 70 8.57 -1.58 -13.81
C ILE A 70 7.36 -1.15 -14.66
N ALA A 71 6.62 -0.14 -14.21
CA ALA A 71 5.47 0.37 -14.96
C ALA A 71 5.88 1.06 -16.25
N ASP A 72 6.96 1.84 -16.21
CA ASP A 72 7.48 2.56 -17.36
C ASP A 72 8.04 1.61 -18.43
N MET A 73 8.69 0.52 -18.01
CA MET A 73 9.37 -0.40 -18.94
C MET A 73 8.47 -1.54 -19.46
N TYR A 74 7.58 -2.10 -18.64
CA TYR A 74 6.94 -3.39 -18.96
C TYR A 74 5.42 -3.41 -18.84
N LEU A 75 4.85 -2.89 -17.75
CA LEU A 75 3.44 -3.12 -17.42
C LEU A 75 2.49 -2.02 -17.90
N GLY A 76 2.96 -0.77 -17.96
CA GLY A 76 2.14 0.41 -18.15
C GLY A 76 1.33 0.79 -16.90
N PHE A 77 1.08 2.10 -16.74
CA PHE A 77 0.52 2.67 -15.50
C PHE A 77 -0.80 2.03 -15.05
N ARG A 78 -1.77 1.84 -15.97
CA ARG A 78 -3.09 1.28 -15.64
C ARG A 78 -3.00 -0.13 -15.06
N ARG A 79 -2.16 -0.99 -15.64
CA ARG A 79 -2.02 -2.38 -15.19
C ARG A 79 -1.27 -2.45 -13.87
N SER A 80 -0.22 -1.62 -13.70
CA SER A 80 0.52 -1.55 -12.43
C SER A 80 -0.37 -1.13 -11.26
N VAL A 81 -1.24 -0.13 -11.44
CA VAL A 81 -2.21 0.29 -10.43
C VAL A 81 -3.20 -0.83 -10.10
N PHE A 82 -3.72 -1.53 -11.13
CA PHE A 82 -4.66 -2.63 -10.93
C PHE A 82 -4.04 -3.83 -10.18
N PHE A 83 -2.86 -4.30 -10.61
CA PHE A 83 -2.15 -5.37 -9.93
C PHE A 83 -1.67 -4.97 -8.54
N GLY A 84 -1.21 -3.72 -8.36
CA GLY A 84 -0.86 -3.16 -7.05
C GLY A 84 -2.05 -3.20 -6.09
N GLY A 85 -3.23 -2.79 -6.55
CA GLY A 85 -4.48 -2.88 -5.79
C GLY A 85 -4.85 -4.30 -5.38
N LEU A 86 -4.73 -5.26 -6.31
CA LEU A 86 -4.99 -6.68 -6.03
C LEU A 86 -4.02 -7.26 -5.00
N LEU A 87 -2.73 -6.94 -5.09
CA LEU A 87 -1.73 -7.38 -4.12
C LEU A 87 -1.99 -6.78 -2.74
N MET A 88 -2.37 -5.50 -2.66
CA MET A 88 -2.75 -4.87 -1.39
C MET A 88 -4.00 -5.53 -0.79
N ALA A 89 -5.02 -5.81 -1.60
CA ALA A 89 -6.21 -6.52 -1.13
C ALA A 89 -5.85 -7.90 -0.56
N ALA A 90 -5.04 -8.68 -1.28
CA ALA A 90 -4.53 -9.96 -0.79
C ALA A 90 -3.71 -9.83 0.50
N GLY A 91 -2.91 -8.77 0.63
CA GLY A 91 -2.16 -8.46 1.83
C GLY A 91 -3.06 -8.19 3.05
N TYR A 92 -4.11 -7.39 2.88
CA TYR A 92 -5.09 -7.16 3.95
C TYR A 92 -5.87 -8.42 4.32
N PHE A 93 -6.25 -9.25 3.36
CA PHE A 93 -6.87 -10.55 3.65
C PHE A 93 -5.92 -11.48 4.41
N SER A 94 -4.64 -11.49 4.04
CA SER A 94 -3.60 -12.27 4.73
C SER A 94 -3.44 -11.83 6.18
N LEU A 95 -3.42 -10.52 6.46
CA LEU A 95 -3.36 -9.97 7.82
C LEU A 95 -4.61 -10.30 8.65
N GLY A 96 -5.75 -10.56 8.01
CA GLY A 96 -6.98 -10.96 8.69
C GLY A 96 -7.00 -12.40 9.19
N VAL A 97 -6.02 -13.23 8.81
CA VAL A 97 -5.93 -14.64 9.26
C VAL A 97 -5.31 -14.69 10.66
N PRO A 98 -6.05 -15.12 11.71
CA PRO A 98 -5.55 -15.12 13.08
C PRO A 98 -4.48 -16.20 13.29
N ASN A 99 -3.62 -15.99 14.30
CA ASN A 99 -2.67 -16.97 14.84
C ASN A 99 -1.67 -17.56 13.83
N SER A 100 -1.31 -16.81 12.78
CA SER A 100 -0.28 -17.24 11.85
C SER A 100 0.73 -16.14 11.56
N GLY A 101 1.92 -16.29 12.13
CA GLY A 101 3.06 -15.41 11.83
C GLY A 101 3.42 -15.42 10.33
N PHE A 102 3.23 -16.55 9.65
CA PHE A 102 3.48 -16.63 8.20
C PHE A 102 2.55 -15.71 7.41
N PHE A 103 1.23 -15.77 7.65
CA PHE A 103 0.26 -14.91 6.96
C PHE A 103 0.44 -13.43 7.34
N PHE A 104 0.92 -13.16 8.56
CA PHE A 104 1.31 -11.81 8.96
C PHE A 104 2.47 -11.26 8.09
N TYR A 105 3.61 -11.94 8.04
CA TYR A 105 4.76 -11.49 7.24
C TYR A 105 4.47 -11.48 5.74
N LEU A 106 3.74 -12.47 5.24
CA LEU A 106 3.27 -12.50 3.86
C LEU A 106 2.40 -11.28 3.54
N GLY A 107 1.49 -10.93 4.45
CA GLY A 107 0.63 -9.75 4.32
C GLY A 107 1.44 -8.45 4.23
N LEU A 108 2.46 -8.28 5.08
CA LEU A 108 3.35 -7.12 5.03
C LEU A 108 4.11 -7.02 3.70
N VAL A 109 4.66 -8.13 3.21
CA VAL A 109 5.37 -8.16 1.92
C VAL A 109 4.42 -7.81 0.77
N LEU A 110 3.22 -8.40 0.74
CA LEU A 110 2.21 -8.12 -0.28
C LEU A 110 1.78 -6.64 -0.28
N LEU A 111 1.61 -6.05 0.91
CA LEU A 111 1.30 -4.62 1.05
C LEU A 111 2.47 -3.74 0.56
N CYS A 112 3.71 -4.07 0.91
CA CYS A 112 4.90 -3.33 0.44
C CYS A 112 5.01 -3.34 -1.09
N VAL A 113 4.87 -4.51 -1.72
CA VAL A 113 4.97 -4.64 -3.19
C VAL A 113 3.77 -3.99 -3.87
N GLY A 114 2.57 -4.21 -3.35
CA GLY A 114 1.34 -3.62 -3.87
C GLY A 114 1.35 -2.09 -3.83
N ASN A 115 1.80 -1.50 -2.71
CA ASN A 115 1.97 -0.05 -2.57
C ASN A 115 2.98 0.49 -3.58
N GLY A 116 4.12 -0.20 -3.73
CA GLY A 116 5.17 0.17 -4.66
C GLY A 116 4.69 0.26 -6.12
N LEU A 117 3.83 -0.67 -6.55
CA LEU A 117 3.23 -0.66 -7.89
C LEU A 117 2.08 0.34 -8.05
N PHE A 118 1.41 0.72 -6.95
CA PHE A 118 0.25 1.60 -7.00
C PHE A 118 0.63 3.08 -6.95
N LYS A 119 1.43 3.46 -5.95
CA LYS A 119 1.67 4.86 -5.56
C LYS A 119 2.35 5.74 -6.62
N PRO A 120 3.45 5.33 -7.28
CA PRO A 120 4.08 6.19 -8.30
C PRO A 120 3.19 6.29 -9.55
N ASN A 121 2.46 5.23 -9.86
CA ASN A 121 1.73 5.08 -11.11
C ASN A 121 0.38 5.80 -11.09
N ILE A 122 -0.29 5.88 -9.93
CA ILE A 122 -1.53 6.64 -9.80
C ILE A 122 -1.30 8.14 -9.96
N SER A 123 -0.20 8.67 -9.40
CA SER A 123 0.20 10.07 -9.57
C SER A 123 0.55 10.39 -11.02
N ALA A 124 1.27 9.49 -11.71
CA ALA A 124 1.55 9.63 -13.13
C ALA A 124 0.27 9.63 -13.99
N MET A 125 -0.71 8.78 -13.66
CA MET A 125 -2.02 8.77 -14.34
C MET A 125 -2.80 10.07 -14.16
N VAL A 126 -2.74 10.70 -12.98
CA VAL A 126 -3.35 12.03 -12.77
C VAL A 126 -2.67 13.08 -13.63
N GLY A 127 -1.33 13.06 -13.71
CA GLY A 127 -0.57 13.97 -14.58
C GLY A 127 -1.00 13.87 -16.05
N ASN A 128 -1.19 12.65 -16.56
CA ASN A 128 -1.63 12.40 -17.93
C ASN A 128 -3.08 12.83 -18.24
N LEU A 129 -3.89 13.19 -17.23
CA LEU A 129 -5.24 13.71 -17.45
C LEU A 129 -5.26 15.19 -17.83
N TYR A 130 -4.16 15.91 -17.63
CA TYR A 130 -4.02 17.32 -17.96
C TYR A 130 -3.05 17.45 -19.13
N GLU A 131 -3.43 18.20 -20.15
CA GLU A 131 -2.53 18.53 -21.26
C GLU A 131 -1.34 19.33 -20.73
N ALA A 132 -0.16 19.12 -21.32
CA ALA A 132 1.00 19.94 -21.01
C ALA A 132 0.68 21.39 -21.38
N GLY A 133 0.66 22.27 -20.39
CA GLY A 133 0.52 23.71 -20.57
C GLY A 133 1.74 24.33 -21.25
#